data_AF-A0A8S0ZFC7-F1
#
_entry.id   AF-A0A8S0ZFC7-F1
#
_cell.length_a   1.000
_cell.length_b   1.000
_cell.length_c   1.000
_cell.angle_alpha   90.00
_cell.angle_beta   90.00
_cell.angle_gamma   90.00
#
_symmetry.space_group_name_H-M   'P 1'
#
loop_
_entity.id
_entity.type
_entity.pdbx_description
1 polymer ?
#
loop_
_entity_poly.entity_id
_entity_poly.type
_entity_poly.pdbx_seq_one_letter_code
_entity_poly.pdbx_strand_id
1 'polypeptide(L)'
;MKSFSEQHTAHNIHCALEENGRAQGTSQKKYMLSSLKTARKPFVKAVNDSRFEGKTCFIHTLQRAIHGFRREESVNEAIAAGRRIVIISITKTNRLKKNLQLIQTELNVPKHKLIKDVSTRWNSTFYMVERLLEPKRAISLYISDNSNTIIFKFDRETRGFF
;
A
#
# COMPACT_ATOMS: atom_id res chain seq x y z
N MET A 1 -21.84 -10.48 -8.66
CA MET A 1 -21.19 -9.31 -9.28
C MET A 1 -20.71 -9.77 -10.66
N LYS A 2 -21.24 -9.21 -11.77
CA LYS A 2 -20.81 -9.62 -13.13
C LYS A 2 -19.31 -9.37 -13.27
N SER A 3 -18.57 -10.36 -13.78
CA SER A 3 -17.17 -10.15 -14.14
C SER A 3 -17.09 -9.24 -15.36
N PHE A 4 -16.20 -8.26 -15.32
CA PHE A 4 -15.90 -7.41 -16.48
C PHE A 4 -14.83 -8.12 -17.31
N SER A 5 -15.25 -8.89 -18.31
CA SER A 5 -14.37 -9.68 -19.18
C SER A 5 -13.71 -8.86 -20.29
N GLU A 6 -14.24 -7.67 -20.58
CA GLU A 6 -13.76 -6.81 -21.65
C GLU A 6 -12.54 -5.97 -21.23
N GLN A 7 -11.84 -5.42 -22.23
CA GLN A 7 -10.77 -4.46 -21.97
C GLN A 7 -11.32 -3.20 -21.28
N HIS A 8 -10.59 -2.67 -20.30
CA HIS A 8 -10.94 -1.47 -19.54
C HIS A 8 -10.73 -0.17 -20.34
N THR A 9 -11.32 -0.07 -21.53
CA THR A 9 -11.36 1.14 -22.35
C THR A 9 -12.44 2.10 -21.83
N ALA A 10 -12.38 3.37 -22.24
CA ALA A 10 -13.36 4.36 -21.80
C ALA A 10 -14.77 4.00 -22.26
N HIS A 11 -14.89 3.50 -23.50
CA HIS A 11 -16.14 3.08 -24.09
C HIS A 11 -16.79 1.92 -23.33
N ASN A 12 -16.03 0.85 -23.07
CA ASN A 12 -16.57 -0.34 -22.40
C ASN A 12 -16.95 -0.04 -20.94
N ILE A 13 -16.15 0.79 -20.25
CA ILE A 13 -16.49 1.26 -18.91
C ILE A 13 -17.78 2.09 -18.94
N HIS A 14 -17.93 3.00 -19.91
CA HIS A 14 -19.15 3.81 -20.07
C HIS A 14 -20.38 2.93 -20.29
N CYS A 15 -20.32 1.98 -21.22
CA CYS A 15 -21.42 1.06 -21.51
C CYS A 15 -21.83 0.27 -20.26
N ALA A 16 -20.85 -0.27 -19.50
CA ALA A 16 -21.14 -0.97 -18.26
C ALA A 16 -21.72 -0.07 -17.16
N LEU A 17 -21.30 1.19 -17.07
CA LEU A 17 -21.87 2.16 -16.12
C LEU A 17 -23.33 2.48 -16.48
N GLU A 18 -23.62 2.65 -17.76
CA GLU A 18 -24.97 2.91 -18.25
C GLU A 18 -25.91 1.72 -18.06
N GLU A 19 -25.47 0.50 -18.38
CA GLU A 19 -26.21 -0.74 -18.15
C GLU A 19 -26.55 -0.94 -16.67
N ASN A 20 -25.55 -0.84 -15.78
CA ASN A 20 -25.76 -0.98 -14.34
C ASN A 20 -26.67 0.13 -13.81
N GLY A 21 -26.53 1.35 -14.33
CA GLY A 21 -27.40 2.45 -13.96
C GLY A 21 -28.84 2.27 -14.44
N ARG A 22 -29.08 1.65 -15.60
CA ARG A 22 -30.43 1.31 -16.07
C ARG A 22 -31.07 0.21 -15.22
N ALA A 23 -30.29 -0.82 -14.89
CA ALA A 23 -30.75 -1.94 -14.05
C ALA A 23 -31.21 -1.51 -12.64
N GLN A 24 -30.69 -0.39 -12.12
CA GLN A 24 -31.06 0.13 -10.80
C GLN A 24 -32.33 1.01 -10.78
N GLY A 25 -32.92 1.36 -11.94
CA GLY A 25 -34.28 1.93 -12.00
C GLY A 25 -34.55 3.22 -11.21
N THR A 26 -33.58 4.12 -11.05
CA THR A 26 -33.78 5.36 -10.25
C THR A 26 -33.78 6.63 -11.11
N SER A 27 -34.73 7.54 -10.81
CA SER A 27 -34.95 8.82 -11.52
C SER A 27 -34.10 10.00 -10.99
N GLN A 28 -33.21 9.76 -10.03
CA GLN A 28 -32.40 10.80 -9.39
C GLN A 28 -31.00 10.92 -10.05
N LYS A 29 -30.37 12.11 -9.94
CA LYS A 29 -28.96 12.31 -10.27
C LYS A 29 -28.11 11.28 -9.53
N LYS A 30 -27.35 10.48 -10.28
CA LYS A 30 -26.51 9.43 -9.72
C LYS A 30 -25.12 9.98 -9.42
N TYR A 31 -24.77 10.03 -8.14
CA TYR A 31 -23.40 10.29 -7.72
C TYR A 31 -22.64 8.98 -7.78
N MET A 32 -21.60 8.93 -8.60
CA MET A 32 -20.64 7.85 -8.52
C MET A 32 -19.54 8.32 -7.58
N LEU A 33 -19.36 7.61 -6.45
CA LEU A 33 -18.18 7.80 -5.62
C LEU A 33 -16.98 7.18 -6.34
N SER A 34 -16.58 7.83 -7.41
CA SER A 34 -15.44 7.44 -8.19
C SER A 34 -14.41 8.54 -8.08
N SER A 35 -13.19 8.15 -7.74
CA SER A 35 -12.10 9.10 -7.54
C SER A 35 -11.70 9.72 -8.89
N LEU A 36 -12.53 10.56 -9.51
CA LEU A 36 -12.35 11.04 -10.89
C LEU A 36 -11.07 11.83 -11.08
N LYS A 37 -10.55 12.46 -10.03
CA LYS A 37 -9.23 13.12 -10.11
C LYS A 37 -8.07 12.13 -10.26
N THR A 38 -8.30 10.82 -10.08
CA THR A 38 -7.25 9.81 -9.93
C THR A 38 -7.57 8.42 -10.46
N ALA A 39 -8.77 8.22 -11.03
CA ALA A 39 -9.09 7.02 -11.77
C ALA A 39 -8.24 6.96 -13.04
N ARG A 40 -8.02 5.75 -13.58
CA ARG A 40 -7.32 5.61 -14.87
C ARG A 40 -8.02 6.49 -15.91
N LYS A 41 -7.24 7.15 -16.78
CA LYS A 41 -7.76 8.09 -17.80
C LYS A 41 -9.02 7.56 -18.54
N PRO A 42 -9.08 6.27 -18.96
CA PRO A 42 -10.29 5.71 -19.57
C PRO A 42 -11.54 5.79 -18.68
N PHE A 43 -11.41 5.52 -17.39
CA PHE A 43 -12.51 5.57 -16.43
C PHE A 43 -12.99 7.00 -16.20
N VAL A 44 -12.08 7.97 -16.10
CA VAL A 44 -12.44 9.38 -15.93
C VAL A 44 -13.27 9.86 -17.12
N LYS A 45 -12.80 9.54 -18.34
CA LYS A 45 -13.52 9.83 -19.57
C LYS A 45 -14.89 9.15 -19.59
N ALA A 46 -14.95 7.86 -19.26
CA ALA A 46 -16.20 7.10 -19.21
C ALA A 46 -17.26 7.73 -18.29
N VAL A 47 -16.84 8.22 -17.12
CA VAL A 47 -17.78 8.87 -16.18
C VAL A 47 -18.18 10.26 -16.69
N ASN A 48 -17.25 11.05 -17.22
CA ASN A 48 -17.57 12.36 -17.80
C ASN A 48 -18.54 12.25 -18.99
N ASP A 49 -18.42 11.18 -19.78
CA ASP A 49 -19.29 10.92 -20.93
C ASP A 49 -20.64 10.29 -20.51
N SER A 50 -20.79 9.91 -19.22
CA SER A 50 -21.99 9.27 -18.67
C SER A 50 -22.90 10.26 -17.93
N ARG A 51 -24.09 9.81 -17.52
CA ARG A 51 -25.01 10.62 -16.69
C ARG A 51 -24.58 10.79 -15.22
N PHE A 52 -23.44 10.24 -14.83
CA PHE A 52 -23.00 10.21 -13.43
C PHE A 52 -22.12 11.41 -13.11
N GLU A 53 -22.33 12.02 -11.95
CA GLU A 53 -21.43 13.05 -11.41
C GLU A 53 -20.41 12.37 -10.49
N GLY A 54 -19.13 12.44 -10.84
CA GLY A 54 -18.11 11.85 -9.98
C GLY A 54 -17.59 12.79 -8.91
N LYS A 55 -17.38 12.23 -7.71
CA LYS A 55 -16.93 12.95 -6.52
C LYS A 55 -15.57 12.44 -6.06
N THR A 56 -14.70 13.33 -5.61
CA THR A 56 -13.35 12.94 -5.12
C THR A 56 -13.44 12.02 -3.91
N CYS A 57 -12.67 10.93 -3.92
CA CYS A 57 -12.60 10.01 -2.79
C CYS A 57 -11.64 10.55 -1.71
N PHE A 58 -12.13 10.74 -0.48
CA PHE A 58 -11.35 11.20 0.66
C PHE A 58 -10.10 10.33 0.91
N ILE A 59 -10.28 9.01 0.97
CA ILE A 59 -9.20 8.03 1.18
C ILE A 59 -8.11 8.19 0.09
N HIS A 60 -8.52 8.46 -1.14
CA HIS A 60 -7.58 8.61 -2.24
C HIS A 60 -6.84 9.97 -2.17
N THR A 61 -7.52 11.05 -1.77
CA THR A 61 -6.88 12.33 -1.50
C THR A 61 -5.82 12.20 -0.41
N LEU A 62 -6.14 11.48 0.67
CA LEU A 62 -5.18 11.17 1.74
C LEU A 62 -3.98 10.37 1.22
N GLN A 63 -4.23 9.34 0.41
CA GLN A 63 -3.17 8.54 -0.20
C GLN A 63 -2.24 9.40 -1.06
N ARG A 64 -2.78 10.37 -1.80
CA ARG A 64 -1.97 11.33 -2.58
C ARG A 64 -1.15 12.25 -1.70
N ALA A 65 -1.71 12.75 -0.59
CA ALA A 65 -0.95 13.56 0.37
C ALA A 65 0.24 12.75 0.92
N ILE A 66 0.01 11.49 1.33
CA ILE A 66 1.06 10.57 1.78
C ILE A 66 2.12 10.35 0.68
N HIS A 67 1.71 10.09 -0.57
CA HIS A 67 2.65 9.99 -1.69
C HIS A 67 3.40 11.31 -1.97
N GLY A 68 2.81 12.46 -1.65
CA GLY A 68 3.46 13.76 -1.71
C GLY A 68 4.67 13.85 -0.79
N PHE A 69 4.52 13.44 0.48
CA PHE A 69 5.62 13.39 1.44
C PHE A 69 6.74 12.43 1.03
N ARG A 70 6.41 11.36 0.30
CA ARG A 70 7.40 10.41 -0.23
C ARG A 70 8.29 10.99 -1.35
N ARG A 71 8.05 12.23 -1.79
CA ARG A 71 8.95 12.92 -2.73
C ARG A 71 10.22 13.44 -2.05
N GLU A 72 10.18 13.61 -0.73
CA GLU A 72 11.35 13.95 0.04
C GLU A 72 12.28 12.72 0.13
N GLU A 73 13.53 12.90 -0.27
CA GLU A 73 14.51 11.82 -0.37
C GLU A 73 14.76 11.16 1.00
N SER A 74 14.97 11.96 2.03
CA SER A 74 15.18 11.52 3.43
C SER A 74 14.05 10.58 3.91
N VAL A 75 12.79 10.94 3.63
CA VAL A 75 11.60 10.16 4.00
C VAL A 75 11.56 8.87 3.21
N ASN A 76 11.82 8.92 1.91
CA ASN A 76 11.79 7.74 1.06
C ASN A 76 12.92 6.75 1.42
N GLU A 77 14.10 7.25 1.78
CA GLU A 77 15.22 6.45 2.28
C GLU A 77 14.90 5.76 3.61
N ALA A 78 14.30 6.48 4.56
CA ALA A 78 13.87 5.92 5.84
C ALA A 78 12.82 4.81 5.65
N ILE A 79 11.83 5.05 4.77
CA ILE A 79 10.83 4.04 4.40
C ILE A 79 11.50 2.84 3.74
N ALA A 80 12.45 3.05 2.83
CA ALA A 80 13.20 1.98 2.18
C ALA A 80 14.00 1.15 3.20
N ALA A 81 14.62 1.78 4.19
CA ALA A 81 15.29 1.10 5.30
C ALA A 81 14.32 0.22 6.09
N GLY A 82 13.15 0.76 6.44
CA GLY A 82 12.09 0.00 7.10
C GLY A 82 11.64 -1.22 6.27
N ARG A 83 11.39 -1.03 4.96
CA ARG A 83 11.03 -2.13 4.04
C ARG A 83 12.08 -3.23 4.03
N ARG A 84 13.38 -2.89 4.03
CA ARG A 84 14.48 -3.86 4.03
C ARG A 84 14.44 -4.75 5.26
N ILE A 85 14.36 -4.15 6.45
CA ILE A 85 14.28 -4.86 7.73
C ILE A 85 13.10 -5.84 7.70
N VAL A 86 11.93 -5.34 7.30
CA VAL A 86 10.68 -6.09 7.31
C VAL A 86 10.69 -7.24 6.30
N ILE A 87 11.12 -6.99 5.06
CA ILE A 87 11.17 -8.01 4.01
C ILE A 87 12.11 -9.14 4.45
N ILE A 88 13.34 -8.81 4.87
CA ILE A 88 14.34 -9.82 5.25
C ILE A 88 13.82 -10.69 6.42
N SER A 89 13.21 -10.05 7.42
CA SER A 89 12.64 -10.73 8.58
C SER A 89 11.48 -11.68 8.22
N ILE A 90 10.61 -11.29 7.28
CA ILE A 90 9.39 -12.03 6.96
C ILE A 90 9.63 -13.11 5.90
N THR A 91 10.46 -12.85 4.89
CA THR A 91 10.60 -13.74 3.72
C THR A 91 11.72 -14.76 3.82
N LYS A 92 12.86 -14.42 4.45
CA LYS A 92 14.08 -15.19 4.17
C LYS A 92 14.30 -16.42 5.06
N THR A 93 13.91 -16.43 6.35
CA THR A 93 14.18 -17.62 7.19
C THR A 93 13.33 -17.69 8.46
N ASN A 94 12.86 -18.90 8.84
CA ASN A 94 12.22 -19.14 10.14
C ASN A 94 13.11 -18.77 11.34
N ARG A 95 14.45 -18.85 11.18
CA ARG A 95 15.44 -18.43 12.17
C ARG A 95 15.31 -16.94 12.54
N LEU A 96 15.15 -16.06 11.55
CA LEU A 96 15.03 -14.62 11.78
C LEU A 96 13.74 -14.26 12.53
N LYS A 97 12.63 -14.92 12.18
CA LYS A 97 11.36 -14.76 12.89
C LYS A 97 11.47 -15.21 14.35
N LYS A 98 12.12 -16.35 14.60
CA LYS A 98 12.35 -16.86 15.95
C LYS A 98 13.26 -15.93 16.76
N ASN A 99 14.36 -15.45 16.18
CA ASN A 99 15.26 -14.52 16.86
C ASN A 99 14.55 -13.21 17.26
N LEU A 100 13.75 -12.62 16.37
CA LEU A 100 12.95 -11.44 16.73
C LEU A 100 11.99 -11.74 17.90
N GLN A 101 11.31 -12.88 17.89
CA GLN A 101 10.43 -13.29 18.99
C GLN A 101 11.18 -13.52 20.31
N LEU A 102 12.39 -14.07 20.25
CA LEU A 102 13.24 -14.26 21.43
C LEU A 102 13.64 -12.91 22.02
N ILE A 103 14.16 -11.99 21.21
CA ILE A 103 14.53 -10.63 21.65
C ILE A 103 13.32 -9.90 22.24
N GLN A 104 12.14 -10.01 21.61
CA GLN A 104 10.91 -9.44 22.16
C GLN A 104 10.52 -10.05 23.51
N THR A 105 10.77 -11.35 23.71
CA THR A 105 10.54 -12.05 24.99
C THR A 105 11.51 -11.60 26.06
N GLU A 106 12.81 -11.56 25.74
CA GLU A 106 13.89 -11.17 26.66
C GLU A 106 13.74 -9.72 27.15
N LEU A 107 13.28 -8.83 26.26
CA LEU A 107 13.00 -7.44 26.61
C LEU A 107 11.62 -7.21 27.22
N ASN A 108 10.83 -8.27 27.40
CA ASN A 108 9.46 -8.22 27.92
C ASN A 108 8.56 -7.20 27.19
N VAL A 109 8.69 -7.11 25.86
CA VAL A 109 7.87 -6.25 24.99
C VAL A 109 6.82 -7.08 24.24
N PRO A 110 5.72 -6.46 23.77
CA PRO A 110 4.73 -7.16 22.96
C PRO A 110 5.36 -7.87 21.76
N LYS A 111 4.99 -9.14 21.55
CA LYS A 111 5.50 -10.00 20.45
C LYS A 111 4.81 -9.68 19.13
N HIS A 112 5.04 -8.47 18.67
CA HIS A 112 4.43 -7.95 17.47
C HIS A 112 5.13 -8.49 16.21
N LYS A 113 4.32 -9.01 15.28
CA LYS A 113 4.79 -9.35 13.93
C LYS A 113 5.04 -8.07 13.14
N LEU A 114 6.12 -8.05 12.37
CA LEU A 114 6.39 -6.96 11.44
C LEU A 114 5.33 -6.91 10.33
N ILE A 115 5.00 -5.70 9.89
CA ILE A 115 3.96 -5.44 8.88
C ILE A 115 4.63 -5.03 7.58
N LYS A 116 4.33 -5.74 6.49
CA LYS A 116 4.83 -5.43 5.15
C LYS A 116 4.12 -4.19 4.58
N ASP A 117 4.92 -3.26 4.07
CA ASP A 117 4.41 -2.16 3.26
C ASP A 117 3.90 -2.64 1.89
N VAL A 118 2.74 -2.15 1.49
CA VAL A 118 2.03 -2.52 0.27
C VAL A 118 1.63 -1.23 -0.45
N SER A 119 2.30 -0.94 -1.56
CA SER A 119 2.14 0.33 -2.29
C SER A 119 0.70 0.68 -2.67
N THR A 120 -0.17 -0.33 -2.85
CA THR A 120 -1.59 -0.16 -3.20
C THR A 120 -2.51 0.04 -2.00
N ARG A 121 -2.02 -0.11 -0.76
CA ARG A 121 -2.79 0.10 0.48
C ARG A 121 -2.27 1.32 1.25
N TRP A 122 -3.15 2.30 1.42
CA TRP A 122 -2.78 3.64 1.88
C TRP A 122 -2.19 3.73 3.29
N ASN A 123 -2.56 2.79 4.16
CA ASN A 123 -2.15 2.77 5.57
C ASN A 123 -0.97 1.82 5.84
N SER A 124 -0.52 1.06 4.84
CA SER A 124 0.47 -0.01 5.07
C SER A 124 1.86 0.54 5.42
N THR A 125 2.27 1.64 4.80
CA THR A 125 3.52 2.33 5.15
C THR A 125 3.48 2.87 6.58
N PHE A 126 2.36 3.47 6.98
CA PHE A 126 2.14 3.97 8.34
C PHE A 126 2.29 2.84 9.37
N TYR A 127 1.56 1.74 9.19
CA TYR A 127 1.62 0.61 10.13
C TYR A 127 2.98 -0.08 10.14
N MET A 128 3.69 -0.13 9.01
CA MET A 128 5.07 -0.64 8.98
C MET A 128 5.98 0.20 9.88
N VAL A 129 5.93 1.53 9.73
CA VAL A 129 6.77 2.45 10.50
C VAL A 129 6.40 2.41 11.98
N GLU A 130 5.11 2.48 12.32
CA GLU A 130 4.62 2.37 13.70
C GLU A 130 5.12 1.07 14.36
N ARG A 131 5.03 -0.06 13.64
CA ARG A 131 5.46 -1.38 14.13
C ARG A 131 6.97 -1.50 14.36
N LEU A 132 7.77 -0.71 13.64
CA LEU A 132 9.22 -0.66 13.81
C LEU A 132 9.62 0.26 14.98
N LEU A 133 8.83 1.30 15.24
CA LEU A 133 9.13 2.31 16.26
C LEU A 133 8.62 1.91 17.65
N GLU A 134 7.49 1.23 17.76
CA GLU A 134 6.89 0.85 19.04
C GLU A 134 7.88 0.04 19.92
N PRO A 135 8.50 -1.06 19.45
CA PRO A 135 9.56 -1.74 20.18
C PRO A 135 10.97 -1.36 19.67
N LYS A 136 11.28 -0.05 19.52
CA LYS A 136 12.52 0.43 18.89
C LYS A 136 13.79 -0.28 19.41
N ARG A 137 13.91 -0.48 20.74
CA ARG A 137 15.05 -1.17 21.35
C ARG A 137 15.20 -2.62 20.87
N ALA A 138 14.10 -3.37 20.78
CA ALA A 138 14.11 -4.75 20.31
C ALA A 138 14.52 -4.83 18.83
N ILE A 139 14.04 -3.90 18.02
CA ILE A 139 14.40 -3.82 16.59
C ILE A 139 15.88 -3.45 16.42
N SER A 140 16.42 -2.54 17.24
CA SER A 140 17.85 -2.21 17.21
C SER A 140 18.73 -3.42 17.52
N LEU A 141 18.44 -4.17 18.59
CA LEU A 141 19.19 -5.40 18.92
C LEU A 141 19.07 -6.45 17.81
N TYR A 142 17.85 -6.64 17.29
CA TYR A 142 17.62 -7.55 16.18
C TYR A 142 18.48 -7.20 14.95
N ILE A 143 18.61 -5.92 14.62
CA ILE A 143 19.45 -5.48 13.51
C ILE A 143 20.93 -5.72 13.80
N SER A 144 21.39 -5.46 15.03
CA SER A 144 22.77 -5.73 15.44
C SER A 144 23.12 -7.22 15.33
N ASP A 145 22.28 -8.09 15.87
CA ASP A 145 22.46 -9.55 15.85
C ASP A 145 22.45 -10.15 14.44
N ASN A 146 21.73 -9.51 13.52
CA ASN A 146 21.54 -9.98 12.15
C ASN A 146 22.18 -9.05 11.11
N SER A 147 23.09 -8.18 11.54
CA SER A 147 23.75 -7.14 10.73
C SER A 147 24.36 -7.71 9.45
N ASN A 148 25.05 -8.85 9.55
CA ASN A 148 25.63 -9.53 8.39
C ASN A 148 24.59 -10.01 7.35
N THR A 149 23.37 -10.34 7.78
CA THR A 149 22.31 -10.80 6.87
C THR A 149 21.48 -9.63 6.32
N ILE A 150 21.30 -8.57 7.12
CA ILE A 150 20.51 -7.40 6.76
C ILE A 150 21.30 -6.43 5.86
N ILE A 151 22.60 -6.27 6.09
CA ILE A 151 23.48 -5.33 5.36
C ILE A 151 24.01 -5.96 4.06
N PHE A 152 24.63 -7.15 4.09
CA PHE A 152 25.31 -7.72 2.91
C PHE A 152 24.37 -8.24 1.80
N LYS A 153 23.09 -8.47 2.08
CA LYS A 153 22.11 -8.88 1.05
C LYS A 153 21.46 -7.69 0.32
N PHE A 154 21.77 -6.46 0.71
CA PHE A 154 21.30 -5.26 0.03
C PHE A 154 21.94 -5.08 -1.36
N ASP A 155 23.24 -5.39 -1.46
CA ASP A 155 24.07 -5.07 -2.63
C ASP A 155 23.80 -5.97 -3.85
N ARG A 156 23.11 -7.11 -3.66
CA ARG A 156 22.87 -8.08 -4.73
C ARG A 156 21.50 -8.00 -5.43
N GLU A 157 20.49 -7.32 -4.86
CA GLU A 157 19.10 -7.45 -5.35
C GLU A 157 18.34 -6.12 -5.58
N THR A 158 18.94 -4.93 -5.37
CA THR A 158 18.18 -3.66 -5.34
C THR A 158 18.28 -2.76 -6.59
N ARG A 159 18.68 -3.31 -7.75
CA ARG A 159 18.54 -2.58 -9.04
C ARG A 159 17.18 -2.76 -9.74
N GLY A 160 16.23 -3.52 -9.19
CA GLY A 160 15.04 -3.94 -9.94
C GLY A 160 13.65 -3.70 -9.34
N PHE A 161 13.52 -3.07 -8.16
CA PHE A 161 12.22 -3.04 -7.44
C PHE A 161 11.77 -1.68 -6.89
N PHE A 162 12.31 -0.58 -7.40
CA PHE A 162 11.76 0.75 -7.18
C PHE A 162 11.15 1.31 -8.45
#